data_AF-A0A1G9HPX2-F1
#
_entry.id   AF-A0A1G9HPX2-F1
#
_cell.length_a   1.000
_cell.length_b   1.000
_cell.length_c   1.000
_cell.angle_alpha   90.00
_cell.angle_beta   90.00
_cell.angle_gamma   90.00
#
_symmetry.space_group_name_H-M   'P 1'
#
loop_
_entity.id
_entity.type
_entity.pdbx_description
1 polymer ?
#
loop_
_entity_poly.entity_id
_entity_poly.type
_entity_poly.pdbx_seq_one_letter_code
_entity_poly.pdbx_strand_id
1 'polypeptide(L)'
;MKTNMPIIGALESSLLIRRHPDNPVLDAARVPYPTALVFNAGVAKFGGRYVMVFRNDYGSLEKQTIEPSHTTDLGIAFSDDGIHWTAGPKPVFKLRDEEIVRAYDPRLTVIDGRCYMCFAVDTRHGIRGGIAVTDDFESFDILSLSTPDLRNMVLFPERIGGNYVRLERPFTVYSRGGVDRFDTWISESPDLIYWGRSELLLSVEQVPFANDKIGPAAPPVKTSKGWLTTFHAVDIDPARGKNGWEPSWKKRYTTGIMLLDLDNPKKILGMSASPLLAPEAAYETDGGFRNNVIFPGGMVLEEDGEVKIYYGANDTVECLATAHVDDLIRLCLEG
;
A
#
# COMPACT_ATOMS: atom_id res chain seq x y z
N MET A 1 22.25 12.07 -21.27
CA MET A 1 22.95 12.72 -20.14
C MET A 1 22.55 11.99 -18.88
N LYS A 2 23.49 11.47 -18.08
CA LYS A 2 23.17 10.95 -16.74
C LYS A 2 22.87 12.18 -15.87
N THR A 3 21.59 12.51 -15.71
CA THR A 3 21.17 13.46 -14.68
C THR A 3 21.49 12.82 -13.34
N ASN A 4 22.46 13.37 -12.61
CA ASN A 4 22.68 12.98 -11.21
C ASN A 4 21.38 13.34 -10.47
N MET A 5 20.56 12.34 -10.15
CA MET A 5 19.38 12.55 -9.34
C MET A 5 19.85 13.03 -7.96
N PRO A 6 19.28 14.12 -7.42
CA PRO A 6 19.66 14.58 -6.10
C PRO A 6 19.41 13.47 -5.09
N ILE A 7 20.42 13.18 -4.27
CA ILE A 7 20.29 12.23 -3.16
C ILE A 7 19.43 12.90 -2.09
N ILE A 8 18.41 12.19 -1.63
CA ILE A 8 17.54 12.65 -0.55
C ILE A 8 18.25 12.37 0.78
N GLY A 9 18.38 13.41 1.61
CA GLY A 9 19.08 13.36 2.89
C GLY A 9 18.32 12.60 3.99
N ALA A 10 18.54 12.99 5.24
CA ALA A 10 17.74 12.46 6.35
C ALA A 10 16.25 12.80 6.16
N LEU A 11 15.37 11.88 6.55
CA LEU A 11 13.92 12.04 6.54
C LEU A 11 13.42 11.61 7.91
N GLU A 12 12.48 12.36 8.45
CA GLU A 12 11.86 12.11 9.75
C GLU A 12 10.34 12.03 9.57
N SER A 13 9.67 11.34 10.48
CA SER A 13 8.20 11.29 10.49
C SER A 13 7.62 12.60 10.98
N SER A 14 6.38 12.91 10.57
CA SER A 14 5.63 14.03 11.14
C SER A 14 5.43 13.82 12.65
N LEU A 15 5.62 14.85 13.46
CA LEU A 15 5.37 14.79 14.91
C LEU A 15 3.89 14.52 15.27
N LEU A 16 3.00 14.61 14.29
CA LEU A 16 1.56 14.37 14.44
C LEU A 16 1.21 12.87 14.40
N ILE A 17 2.09 12.03 13.84
CA ILE A 17 1.88 10.58 13.76
C ILE A 17 2.41 9.89 15.02
N ARG A 18 1.66 8.93 15.54
CA ARG A 18 2.06 8.11 16.70
C ARG A 18 2.09 6.65 16.30
N ARG A 19 3.27 6.04 16.35
CA ARG A 19 3.40 4.58 16.22
C ARG A 19 2.72 3.92 17.40
N HIS A 20 1.98 2.84 17.15
CA HIS A 20 1.41 2.05 18.22
C HIS A 20 2.54 1.45 19.09
N PRO A 21 2.46 1.51 20.43
CA PRO A 21 3.52 1.03 21.31
C PRO A 21 3.75 -0.49 21.19
N ASP A 22 2.70 -1.25 20.88
CA ASP A 22 2.77 -2.71 20.73
C ASP A 22 3.11 -3.16 19.30
N ASN A 23 3.66 -2.28 18.47
CA ASN A 23 4.12 -2.67 17.14
C ASN A 23 5.23 -3.75 17.22
N PRO A 24 5.22 -4.73 16.31
CA PRO A 24 4.25 -4.93 15.22
C PRO A 24 2.89 -5.45 15.69
N VAL A 25 1.81 -5.06 15.02
CA VAL A 25 0.44 -5.56 15.32
C VAL A 25 0.15 -6.94 14.74
N LEU A 26 0.92 -7.38 13.73
CA LEU A 26 0.93 -8.76 13.26
C LEU A 26 2.33 -9.15 12.75
N ASP A 27 2.75 -10.37 13.08
CA ASP A 27 4.02 -10.97 12.64
C ASP A 27 3.82 -12.46 12.34
N ALA A 28 4.86 -13.09 11.78
CA ALA A 28 4.84 -14.50 11.42
C ALA A 28 4.55 -15.45 12.58
N ALA A 29 4.96 -15.11 13.81
CA ALA A 29 4.79 -15.98 14.98
C ALA A 29 3.32 -16.09 15.41
N ARG A 30 2.49 -15.12 15.02
CA ARG A 30 1.04 -15.09 15.29
C ARG A 30 0.19 -15.72 14.19
N VAL A 31 0.80 -16.24 13.13
CA VAL A 31 0.08 -16.94 12.04
C VAL A 31 0.12 -18.45 12.27
N PRO A 32 -1.02 -19.17 12.26
CA PRO A 32 -1.10 -20.58 12.67
C PRO A 32 -0.67 -21.58 11.58
N TYR A 33 -0.03 -21.13 10.52
CA TYR A 33 0.46 -21.92 9.40
C TYR A 33 1.85 -21.41 8.98
N PRO A 34 2.61 -22.16 8.14
CA PRO A 34 3.95 -21.76 7.77
C PRO A 34 3.99 -20.35 7.15
N THR A 35 4.77 -19.48 7.76
CA THR A 35 4.88 -18.07 7.38
C THR A 35 6.26 -17.57 7.79
N ALA A 36 6.94 -16.85 6.89
CA ALA A 36 8.17 -16.14 7.22
C ALA A 36 7.94 -14.63 7.31
N LEU A 37 7.09 -14.08 6.45
CA LEU A 37 6.80 -12.65 6.38
C LEU A 37 5.28 -12.41 6.33
N VAL A 38 4.82 -11.40 7.07
CA VAL A 38 3.41 -10.94 7.10
C VAL A 38 3.41 -9.42 6.95
N PHE A 39 3.03 -8.91 5.78
CA PHE A 39 3.19 -7.48 5.51
C PHE A 39 2.33 -7.00 4.34
N ASN A 40 2.38 -5.68 4.08
CA ASN A 40 1.70 -5.00 2.97
C ASN A 40 0.20 -5.33 2.92
N ALA A 41 -0.44 -5.33 4.10
CA ALA A 41 -1.81 -5.77 4.22
C ALA A 41 -2.83 -4.70 3.82
N GLY A 42 -3.94 -5.14 3.23
CA GLY A 42 -5.14 -4.32 3.08
C GLY A 42 -6.00 -4.46 4.32
N VAL A 43 -6.45 -3.33 4.90
CA VAL A 43 -7.29 -3.31 6.11
C VAL A 43 -8.54 -2.48 5.88
N ALA A 44 -9.69 -3.00 6.30
CA ALA A 44 -10.98 -2.31 6.25
C ALA A 44 -11.90 -2.76 7.40
N LYS A 45 -13.01 -2.05 7.62
CA LYS A 45 -14.14 -2.53 8.44
C LYS A 45 -15.16 -3.21 7.53
N PHE A 46 -15.49 -4.47 7.80
CA PHE A 46 -16.48 -5.24 7.04
C PHE A 46 -17.26 -6.18 7.96
N GLY A 47 -18.58 -6.21 7.84
CA GLY A 47 -19.43 -7.02 8.73
C GLY A 47 -19.36 -6.61 10.20
N GLY A 48 -19.10 -5.33 10.49
CA GLY A 48 -19.05 -4.80 11.87
C GLY A 48 -17.74 -5.01 12.62
N ARG A 49 -16.70 -5.54 11.97
CA ARG A 49 -15.37 -5.76 12.56
C ARG A 49 -14.24 -5.34 11.62
N TYR A 50 -13.02 -5.25 12.13
CA TYR A 50 -11.85 -5.06 11.28
C TYR A 50 -11.46 -6.39 10.61
N VAL A 51 -11.08 -6.28 9.33
CA VAL A 51 -10.52 -7.36 8.54
C VAL A 51 -9.22 -6.88 7.91
N MET A 52 -8.21 -7.75 7.98
CA MET A 52 -6.91 -7.58 7.35
C MET A 52 -6.68 -8.74 6.41
N VAL A 53 -6.39 -8.45 5.14
CA VAL A 53 -5.85 -9.45 4.21
C VAL A 53 -4.39 -9.08 3.98
N PHE A 54 -3.48 -9.98 4.33
CA PHE A 54 -2.04 -9.71 4.34
C PHE A 54 -1.30 -10.57 3.33
N ARG A 55 -0.19 -10.07 2.79
CA ARG A 55 0.72 -10.90 1.99
C ARG A 55 1.47 -11.84 2.91
N ASN A 56 1.43 -13.13 2.58
CA ASN A 56 2.19 -14.17 3.24
C ASN A 56 3.27 -14.70 2.29
N ASP A 57 4.54 -14.54 2.70
CA ASP A 57 5.67 -15.18 2.03
C ASP A 57 6.25 -16.26 2.93
N TYR A 58 6.51 -17.43 2.34
CA TYR A 58 7.09 -18.60 3.01
C TYR A 58 8.62 -18.53 3.04
N GLY A 59 9.24 -19.24 3.98
CA GLY A 59 10.69 -19.23 4.15
C GLY A 59 11.11 -19.51 5.58
N SER A 60 12.21 -18.89 6.02
CA SER A 60 12.71 -18.98 7.38
C SER A 60 13.29 -17.66 7.83
N LEU A 61 12.67 -17.07 8.87
CA LEU A 61 13.17 -15.89 9.58
C LEU A 61 14.57 -16.13 10.16
N GLU A 62 14.76 -17.27 10.84
CA GLU A 62 16.05 -17.65 11.46
C GLU A 62 17.17 -17.75 10.43
N LYS A 63 16.91 -18.38 9.28
CA LYS A 63 17.90 -18.56 8.21
C LYS A 63 17.98 -17.36 7.27
N GLN A 64 17.09 -16.37 7.42
CA GLN A 64 16.95 -15.21 6.53
C GLN A 64 16.76 -15.64 5.07
N THR A 65 15.82 -16.55 4.83
CA THR A 65 15.53 -17.11 3.49
C THR A 65 14.06 -16.95 3.15
N ILE A 66 13.77 -16.78 1.86
CA ILE A 66 12.42 -16.74 1.28
C ILE A 66 12.31 -17.87 0.26
N GLU A 67 11.16 -18.52 0.22
CA GLU A 67 10.81 -19.49 -0.81
C GLU A 67 10.54 -18.82 -2.17
N PRO A 68 10.49 -19.56 -3.29
CA PRO A 68 10.19 -18.98 -4.59
C PRO A 68 8.86 -18.21 -4.60
N SER A 69 8.80 -17.08 -5.31
CA SER A 69 7.63 -16.18 -5.33
C SER A 69 6.30 -16.84 -5.70
N HIS A 70 6.31 -17.96 -6.44
CA HIS A 70 5.09 -18.69 -6.76
C HIS A 70 4.43 -19.38 -5.55
N THR A 71 5.08 -19.39 -4.38
CA THR A 71 4.51 -19.90 -3.13
C THR A 71 3.69 -18.85 -2.39
N THR A 72 3.92 -17.55 -2.62
CA THR A 72 3.17 -16.43 -2.03
C THR A 72 1.66 -16.65 -2.10
N ASP A 73 0.97 -16.36 -1.00
CA ASP A 73 -0.49 -16.28 -0.92
C ASP A 73 -0.92 -15.13 0.00
N LEU A 74 -2.24 -14.93 0.12
CA LEU A 74 -2.81 -13.92 1.00
C LEU A 74 -3.49 -14.59 2.19
N GLY A 75 -3.02 -14.23 3.39
CA GLY A 75 -3.64 -14.59 4.66
C GLY A 75 -4.74 -13.62 5.06
N ILE A 76 -5.48 -13.98 6.11
CA ILE A 76 -6.52 -13.13 6.69
C ILE A 76 -6.34 -13.04 8.21
N ALA A 77 -6.68 -11.91 8.79
CA ALA A 77 -6.83 -11.73 10.23
C ALA A 77 -8.04 -10.84 10.54
N PHE A 78 -8.60 -11.01 11.74
CA PHE A 78 -9.73 -10.23 12.23
C PHE A 78 -9.41 -9.58 13.57
N SER A 79 -10.04 -8.44 13.82
CA SER A 79 -9.91 -7.70 15.07
C SER A 79 -11.20 -6.94 15.38
N ASP A 80 -11.53 -6.84 16.66
CA ASP A 80 -12.67 -6.05 17.13
C ASP A 80 -12.28 -4.58 17.39
N ASP A 81 -11.01 -4.31 17.71
CA ASP A 81 -10.48 -2.98 18.05
C ASP A 81 -9.48 -2.42 17.02
N GLY A 82 -9.08 -3.23 16.04
CA GLY A 82 -8.06 -2.89 15.04
C GLY A 82 -6.62 -2.97 15.56
N ILE A 83 -6.40 -3.39 16.80
CA ILE A 83 -5.08 -3.46 17.43
C ILE A 83 -4.69 -4.92 17.69
N HIS A 84 -5.61 -5.71 18.25
CA HIS A 84 -5.38 -7.11 18.58
C HIS A 84 -5.94 -8.00 17.47
N TRP A 85 -5.05 -8.65 16.73
CA TRP A 85 -5.39 -9.42 15.55
C TRP A 85 -5.35 -10.93 15.80
N THR A 86 -6.39 -11.63 15.34
CA THR A 86 -6.42 -13.09 15.28
C THR A 86 -6.33 -13.53 13.82
N ALA A 87 -5.22 -14.17 13.45
CA ALA A 87 -5.04 -14.73 12.12
C ALA A 87 -5.97 -15.94 11.90
N GLY A 88 -6.50 -16.05 10.68
CA GLY A 88 -7.29 -17.19 10.24
C GLY A 88 -6.45 -18.48 10.16
N PRO A 89 -7.09 -19.66 10.09
CA PRO A 89 -6.39 -20.95 10.13
C PRO A 89 -5.67 -21.31 8.82
N LYS A 90 -5.92 -20.58 7.72
CA LYS A 90 -5.34 -20.83 6.39
C LYS A 90 -5.34 -19.53 5.56
N PRO A 91 -4.52 -19.46 4.49
CA PRO A 91 -4.65 -18.43 3.46
C PRO A 91 -6.04 -18.42 2.80
N VAL A 92 -6.49 -17.23 2.39
CA VAL A 92 -7.81 -17.00 1.77
C VAL A 92 -7.75 -16.77 0.26
N PHE A 93 -6.59 -16.38 -0.28
CA PHE A 93 -6.46 -16.11 -1.70
C PHE A 93 -5.10 -16.53 -2.24
N LYS A 94 -5.11 -17.27 -3.34
CA LYS A 94 -3.92 -17.65 -4.10
C LYS A 94 -4.29 -17.72 -5.57
N LEU A 95 -3.54 -17.03 -6.40
CA LEU A 95 -3.78 -16.97 -7.84
C LEU A 95 -2.52 -17.44 -8.59
N ARG A 96 -2.66 -18.54 -9.32
CA ARG A 96 -1.57 -19.14 -10.10
C ARG A 96 -2.14 -20.04 -11.19
N ASP A 97 -1.55 -19.97 -12.36
CA ASP A 97 -1.78 -20.88 -13.48
C ASP A 97 -0.50 -20.98 -14.34
N GLU A 98 -0.64 -21.33 -15.63
CA GLU A 98 0.49 -21.38 -16.57
C GLU A 98 1.08 -20.00 -16.89
N GLU A 99 0.32 -18.92 -16.74
CA GLU A 99 0.73 -17.54 -17.01
C GLU A 99 1.02 -16.75 -15.72
N ILE A 100 0.17 -16.91 -14.72
CA ILE A 100 0.21 -16.19 -13.45
C ILE A 100 1.15 -16.88 -12.47
N VAL A 101 2.11 -16.13 -11.96
CA VAL A 101 3.08 -16.59 -10.96
C VAL A 101 2.54 -16.48 -9.55
N ARG A 102 1.97 -15.31 -9.20
CA ARG A 102 1.39 -15.02 -7.87
C ARG A 102 0.50 -13.78 -7.87
N ALA A 103 -0.29 -13.63 -6.81
CA ALA A 103 -0.95 -12.39 -6.43
C ALA A 103 -0.48 -11.91 -5.05
N TYR A 104 -0.36 -10.59 -4.84
CA TYR A 104 0.22 -10.01 -3.62
C TYR A 104 -0.16 -8.51 -3.46
N ASP A 105 0.23 -7.93 -2.31
CA ASP A 105 -0.02 -6.55 -1.87
C ASP A 105 -1.50 -6.10 -2.00
N PRO A 106 -2.44 -6.76 -1.29
CA PRO A 106 -3.87 -6.48 -1.36
C PRO A 106 -4.25 -5.11 -0.79
N ARG A 107 -5.35 -4.52 -1.30
CA ARG A 107 -6.07 -3.39 -0.69
C ARG A 107 -7.54 -3.68 -0.64
N LEU A 108 -8.15 -3.46 0.53
CA LEU A 108 -9.56 -3.73 0.78
C LEU A 108 -10.36 -2.44 0.77
N THR A 109 -11.43 -2.40 -0.01
CA THR A 109 -12.33 -1.25 -0.09
C THR A 109 -13.76 -1.74 -0.02
N VAL A 110 -14.55 -1.20 0.90
CA VAL A 110 -15.97 -1.55 1.03
C VAL A 110 -16.79 -0.52 0.26
N ILE A 111 -17.58 -0.99 -0.70
CA ILE A 111 -18.44 -0.16 -1.54
C ILE A 111 -19.82 -0.82 -1.58
N ASP A 112 -20.87 -0.05 -1.25
CA ASP A 112 -22.26 -0.54 -1.26
C ASP A 112 -22.46 -1.86 -0.48
N GLY A 113 -21.76 -1.99 0.66
CA GLY A 113 -21.86 -3.15 1.55
C GLY A 113 -21.09 -4.41 1.12
N ARG A 114 -20.32 -4.35 0.02
CA ARG A 114 -19.49 -5.47 -0.47
C ARG A 114 -18.01 -5.15 -0.34
N CYS A 115 -17.17 -6.18 -0.13
CA CYS A 115 -15.73 -5.99 -0.02
C CYS A 115 -15.03 -6.23 -1.36
N TYR A 116 -14.33 -5.22 -1.85
CA TYR A 116 -13.51 -5.29 -3.04
C TYR A 116 -12.04 -5.37 -2.65
N MET A 117 -11.30 -6.23 -3.34
CA MET A 117 -9.86 -6.38 -3.17
C MET A 117 -9.14 -5.98 -4.45
N CYS A 118 -8.37 -4.90 -4.40
CA CYS A 118 -7.34 -4.64 -5.40
C CYS A 118 -6.09 -5.42 -5.04
N PHE A 119 -5.39 -5.99 -6.02
CA PHE A 119 -4.16 -6.73 -5.79
C PHE A 119 -3.27 -6.67 -7.01
N ALA A 120 -1.99 -6.96 -6.82
CA ALA A 120 -1.04 -7.06 -7.92
C ALA A 120 -0.85 -8.52 -8.35
N VAL A 121 -0.56 -8.74 -9.62
CA VAL A 121 -0.40 -10.06 -10.23
C VAL A 121 0.91 -10.08 -11.03
N ASP A 122 1.88 -10.87 -10.57
CA ASP A 122 3.08 -11.13 -11.35
C ASP A 122 2.74 -12.23 -12.38
N THR A 123 2.99 -11.96 -13.66
CA THR A 123 2.80 -12.92 -14.76
C THR A 123 4.11 -13.16 -15.50
N ARG A 124 4.13 -14.15 -16.41
CA ARG A 124 5.28 -14.38 -17.29
C ARG A 124 5.50 -13.23 -18.29
N HIS A 125 4.46 -12.41 -18.54
CA HIS A 125 4.48 -11.35 -19.55
C HIS A 125 4.21 -9.94 -18.98
N GLY A 126 4.51 -9.71 -17.69
CA GLY A 126 4.43 -8.39 -17.06
C GLY A 126 3.60 -8.40 -15.77
N ILE A 127 3.49 -7.24 -15.15
CA ILE A 127 2.78 -7.05 -13.88
C ILE A 127 1.39 -6.48 -14.16
N ARG A 128 0.34 -7.15 -13.71
CA ARG A 128 -1.04 -6.69 -13.88
C ARG A 128 -1.62 -6.28 -12.54
N GLY A 129 -2.60 -5.37 -12.56
CA GLY A 129 -3.46 -5.09 -11.42
C GLY A 129 -4.77 -5.86 -11.54
N GLY A 130 -5.22 -6.48 -10.46
CA GLY A 130 -6.52 -7.16 -10.37
C GLY A 130 -7.49 -6.48 -9.42
N ILE A 131 -8.78 -6.63 -9.71
CA ILE A 131 -9.89 -6.28 -8.82
C ILE A 131 -10.75 -7.53 -8.65
N ALA A 132 -10.96 -7.95 -7.41
CA ALA A 132 -11.90 -9.00 -7.04
C ALA A 132 -12.94 -8.47 -6.06
N VAL A 133 -14.06 -9.17 -5.94
CA VAL A 133 -15.08 -8.93 -4.92
C VAL A 133 -15.30 -10.19 -4.09
N THR A 134 -15.57 -10.00 -2.81
CA THR A 134 -15.92 -11.07 -1.88
C THR A 134 -16.95 -10.57 -0.89
N ASP A 135 -17.82 -11.47 -0.45
CA ASP A 135 -18.81 -11.22 0.59
C ASP A 135 -18.53 -12.06 1.86
N ASP A 136 -17.56 -12.99 1.81
CA ASP A 136 -17.26 -13.96 2.88
C ASP A 136 -15.76 -14.18 3.17
N PHE A 137 -14.85 -13.68 2.30
CA PHE A 137 -13.42 -13.98 2.29
C PHE A 137 -13.04 -15.47 2.13
N GLU A 138 -13.99 -16.30 1.68
CA GLU A 138 -13.74 -17.68 1.29
C GLU A 138 -13.75 -17.83 -0.23
N SER A 139 -14.57 -17.03 -0.91
CA SER A 139 -14.70 -16.97 -2.36
C SER A 139 -14.43 -15.57 -2.89
N PHE A 140 -13.71 -15.49 -4.02
CA PHE A 140 -13.36 -14.23 -4.65
C PHE A 140 -13.67 -14.28 -6.15
N ASP A 141 -14.56 -13.39 -6.58
CA ASP A 141 -14.87 -13.21 -7.99
C ASP A 141 -13.92 -12.15 -8.58
N ILE A 142 -12.99 -12.57 -9.42
CA ILE A 142 -12.08 -11.65 -10.12
C ILE A 142 -12.86 -10.94 -11.23
N LEU A 143 -13.09 -9.64 -11.06
CA LEU A 143 -13.87 -8.80 -11.97
C LEU A 143 -13.04 -8.34 -13.17
N SER A 144 -11.80 -7.93 -12.92
CA SER A 144 -10.91 -7.43 -13.97
C SER A 144 -9.43 -7.63 -13.66
N LEU A 145 -8.65 -7.71 -14.74
CA LEU A 145 -7.20 -7.70 -14.73
C LEU A 145 -6.71 -6.69 -15.78
N SER A 146 -5.90 -5.71 -15.39
CA SER A 146 -5.39 -4.67 -16.29
C SER A 146 -4.46 -5.22 -17.38
N THR A 147 -4.14 -4.43 -18.39
CA THR A 147 -2.94 -4.68 -19.20
C THR A 147 -1.67 -4.45 -18.36
N PRO A 148 -0.56 -5.15 -18.64
CA PRO A 148 0.72 -4.86 -18.02
C PRO A 148 1.37 -3.59 -18.63
N ASP A 149 2.19 -2.83 -17.89
CA ASP A 149 2.59 -3.00 -16.49
C ASP A 149 1.85 -2.02 -15.54
N LEU A 150 1.12 -2.56 -14.55
CA LEU A 150 0.33 -1.79 -13.59
C LEU A 150 0.36 -2.42 -12.18
N ARG A 151 0.56 -1.61 -11.15
CA ARG A 151 0.49 -2.03 -9.74
C ARG A 151 -0.14 -0.94 -8.85
N ASN A 152 -0.33 -1.24 -7.57
CA ASN A 152 -0.76 -0.30 -6.53
C ASN A 152 -2.12 0.34 -6.85
N MET A 153 -3.07 -0.48 -7.30
CA MET A 153 -4.43 0.00 -7.50
C MET A 153 -5.13 0.13 -6.15
N VAL A 154 -5.84 1.23 -5.94
CA VAL A 154 -6.74 1.42 -4.79
C VAL A 154 -8.04 2.05 -5.27
N LEU A 155 -9.16 1.55 -4.76
CA LEU A 155 -10.48 2.07 -5.08
C LEU A 155 -10.85 3.19 -4.10
N PHE A 156 -11.59 4.18 -4.59
CA PHE A 156 -12.35 5.06 -3.70
C PHE A 156 -13.54 4.28 -3.12
N PRO A 157 -13.91 4.54 -1.85
CA PRO A 157 -14.93 3.75 -1.13
C PRO A 157 -16.38 4.08 -1.53
N GLU A 158 -16.59 4.90 -2.54
CA GLU A 158 -17.90 5.18 -3.13
C GLU A 158 -17.75 5.61 -4.60
N ARG A 159 -18.86 5.62 -5.32
CA ARG A 159 -18.90 6.20 -6.67
C ARG A 159 -18.83 7.72 -6.59
N ILE A 160 -18.05 8.33 -7.48
CA ILE A 160 -17.89 9.78 -7.60
C ILE A 160 -18.35 10.19 -9.00
N GLY A 161 -19.33 11.09 -9.08
CA GLY A 161 -19.95 11.46 -10.35
C GLY A 161 -20.63 10.27 -11.07
N GLY A 162 -21.08 9.26 -10.32
CA GLY A 162 -21.72 8.04 -10.86
C GLY A 162 -20.76 6.91 -11.26
N ASN A 163 -19.45 7.17 -11.30
CA ASN A 163 -18.43 6.19 -11.68
C ASN A 163 -17.68 5.67 -10.45
N TYR A 164 -17.21 4.43 -10.54
CA TYR A 164 -16.11 3.98 -9.69
C TYR A 164 -14.83 4.72 -10.08
N VAL A 165 -14.01 5.04 -9.09
CA VAL A 165 -12.74 5.72 -9.28
C VAL A 165 -11.64 4.90 -8.63
N ARG A 166 -10.49 4.80 -9.29
CA ARG A 166 -9.29 4.19 -8.71
C ARG A 166 -8.08 5.07 -8.91
N LEU A 167 -7.16 5.01 -7.95
CA LEU A 167 -5.79 5.42 -8.18
C LEU A 167 -4.99 4.19 -8.63
N GLU A 168 -3.98 4.40 -9.46
CA GLU A 168 -3.16 3.33 -10.02
C GLU A 168 -1.76 3.83 -10.38
N ARG A 169 -0.87 2.90 -10.74
CA ARG A 169 0.55 3.21 -10.90
C ARG A 169 1.17 2.46 -12.08
N PRO A 170 1.08 3.00 -13.30
CA PRO A 170 1.74 2.44 -14.50
C PRO A 170 3.27 2.48 -14.39
N PHE A 171 3.97 1.56 -15.07
CA PHE A 171 5.43 1.43 -14.99
C PHE A 171 6.07 1.98 -16.27
N THR A 172 6.09 3.30 -16.42
CA THR A 172 6.53 3.98 -17.65
C THR A 172 8.06 4.02 -17.85
N VAL A 173 8.79 2.92 -17.62
CA VAL A 173 10.27 2.86 -17.71
C VAL A 173 10.77 3.27 -19.09
N TYR A 174 10.22 2.66 -20.15
CA TYR A 174 10.67 2.84 -21.52
C TYR A 174 10.59 4.31 -21.96
N SER A 175 9.43 4.93 -21.71
CA SER A 175 9.18 6.34 -22.06
C SER A 175 9.80 7.34 -21.09
N ARG A 176 10.34 6.89 -19.94
CA ARG A 176 11.07 7.71 -18.96
C ARG A 176 12.58 7.48 -19.01
N GLY A 177 13.11 7.14 -20.19
CA GLY A 177 14.55 7.07 -20.44
C GLY A 177 15.26 5.91 -19.73
N GLY A 178 14.52 4.83 -19.43
CA GLY A 178 15.06 3.64 -18.75
C GLY A 178 15.25 3.82 -17.24
N VAL A 179 14.66 4.86 -16.64
CA VAL A 179 14.77 5.15 -15.20
C VAL A 179 13.42 4.91 -14.55
N ASP A 180 13.43 4.33 -13.35
CA ASP A 180 12.25 4.26 -12.48
C ASP A 180 11.74 5.69 -12.25
N ARG A 181 10.53 5.96 -12.74
CA ARG A 181 9.79 7.23 -12.61
C ARG A 181 8.32 6.91 -12.69
N PHE A 182 7.85 6.20 -11.67
CA PHE A 182 6.51 5.70 -11.66
C PHE A 182 5.61 6.65 -10.88
N ASP A 183 4.69 7.27 -11.60
CA ASP A 183 3.79 8.31 -11.13
C ASP A 183 2.43 7.72 -10.70
N THR A 184 1.66 8.49 -9.93
CA THR A 184 0.29 8.14 -9.56
C THR A 184 -0.68 8.66 -10.61
N TRP A 185 -1.53 7.76 -11.11
CA TRP A 185 -2.61 8.05 -12.06
C TRP A 185 -3.96 7.80 -11.42
N ILE A 186 -5.01 8.39 -12.01
CA ILE A 186 -6.39 8.23 -11.60
C ILE A 186 -7.25 7.85 -12.81
N SER A 187 -8.14 6.88 -12.63
CA SER A 187 -9.00 6.32 -13.69
C SER A 187 -10.43 6.14 -13.19
N GLU A 188 -11.37 6.16 -14.14
CA GLU A 188 -12.80 5.99 -13.88
C GLU A 188 -13.32 4.71 -14.54
N SER A 189 -14.38 4.13 -13.97
CA SER A 189 -15.10 2.99 -14.54
C SER A 189 -16.59 3.03 -14.22
N PRO A 190 -17.48 2.68 -15.17
CA PRO A 190 -18.91 2.54 -14.87
C PRO A 190 -19.24 1.24 -14.11
N ASP A 191 -18.37 0.22 -14.16
CA ASP A 191 -18.72 -1.16 -13.79
C ASP A 191 -17.59 -2.00 -13.16
N LEU A 192 -16.44 -1.40 -12.83
CA LEU A 192 -15.21 -2.06 -12.33
C LEU A 192 -14.49 -2.98 -13.33
N ILE A 193 -15.00 -3.09 -14.56
CA ILE A 193 -14.45 -3.93 -15.63
C ILE A 193 -13.77 -3.06 -16.68
N TYR A 194 -14.49 -2.11 -17.25
CA TYR A 194 -13.96 -1.20 -18.27
C TYR A 194 -13.46 0.07 -17.62
N TRP A 195 -12.16 0.31 -17.73
CA TRP A 195 -11.48 1.47 -17.14
C TRP A 195 -10.99 2.42 -18.22
N GLY A 196 -11.11 3.72 -17.97
CA GLY A 196 -10.65 4.76 -18.88
C GLY A 196 -10.69 6.14 -18.23
N ARG A 197 -10.68 7.19 -19.06
CA ARG A 197 -10.58 8.59 -18.62
C ARG A 197 -9.40 8.83 -17.65
N SER A 198 -8.32 8.11 -17.95
CA SER A 198 -7.11 8.06 -17.14
C SER A 198 -6.31 9.34 -17.25
N GLU A 199 -5.92 9.91 -16.11
CA GLU A 199 -5.17 11.16 -16.03
C GLU A 199 -4.02 11.03 -15.02
N LEU A 200 -2.92 11.74 -15.27
CA LEU A 200 -1.82 11.88 -14.32
C LEU A 200 -2.33 12.68 -13.12
N LEU A 201 -2.19 12.14 -11.91
CA LEU A 201 -2.59 12.82 -10.68
C LEU A 201 -1.41 13.49 -9.97
N LEU A 202 -0.36 12.71 -9.70
CA LEU A 202 0.83 13.16 -8.97
C LEU A 202 2.07 12.52 -9.61
N SER A 203 3.07 13.34 -9.94
CA SER A 203 4.35 12.85 -10.45
C SER A 203 5.44 12.79 -9.37
N VAL A 204 6.45 11.94 -9.58
CA VAL A 204 7.61 11.82 -8.68
C VAL A 204 8.29 13.18 -8.47
N GLU A 205 8.39 14.00 -9.52
CA GLU A 205 9.02 15.32 -9.48
C GLU A 205 8.31 16.31 -8.54
N GLN A 206 7.04 16.08 -8.22
CA GLN A 206 6.29 16.93 -7.30
C GLN A 206 6.50 16.58 -5.83
N VAL A 207 7.15 15.44 -5.53
CA VAL A 207 7.32 14.92 -4.16
C VAL A 207 8.75 15.17 -3.68
N PRO A 208 9.00 16.12 -2.76
CA PRO A 208 10.37 16.54 -2.38
C PRO A 208 11.23 15.44 -1.76
N PHE A 209 10.60 14.42 -1.20
CA PHE A 209 11.23 13.29 -0.53
C PHE A 209 11.24 12.00 -1.38
N ALA A 210 11.01 12.11 -2.69
CA ALA A 210 11.12 11.01 -3.64
C ALA A 210 12.08 11.36 -4.78
N ASN A 211 12.87 10.38 -5.22
CA ASN A 211 13.70 10.53 -6.42
C ASN A 211 13.71 9.28 -7.32
N ASP A 212 12.88 8.28 -7.02
CA ASP A 212 12.76 7.00 -7.75
C ASP A 212 11.32 6.79 -8.23
N LYS A 213 10.38 6.65 -7.29
CA LYS A 213 8.99 6.36 -7.63
C LYS A 213 8.04 6.73 -6.50
N ILE A 214 6.76 6.85 -6.86
CA ILE A 214 5.65 6.97 -5.93
C ILE A 214 4.55 5.96 -6.29
N GLY A 215 3.52 5.87 -5.47
CA GLY A 215 2.29 5.21 -5.85
C GLY A 215 1.23 5.23 -4.77
N PRO A 216 -0.03 4.98 -5.16
CA PRO A 216 -1.12 4.85 -4.19
C PRO A 216 -0.79 3.81 -3.13
N ALA A 217 -1.28 4.03 -1.91
CA ALA A 217 -0.96 3.16 -0.80
C ALA A 217 -2.22 2.53 -0.21
N ALA A 218 -2.90 3.18 0.73
CA ALA A 218 -4.18 2.72 1.25
C ALA A 218 -5.35 3.32 0.42
N PRO A 219 -6.54 2.70 0.43
CA PRO A 219 -7.75 3.32 -0.07
C PRO A 219 -7.99 4.71 0.56
N PRO A 220 -8.40 5.72 -0.22
CA PRO A 220 -8.71 7.04 0.31
C PRO A 220 -9.84 7.01 1.34
N VAL A 221 -9.74 7.88 2.35
CA VAL A 221 -10.76 8.07 3.37
C VAL A 221 -11.52 9.35 3.09
N LYS A 222 -12.86 9.29 3.10
CA LYS A 222 -13.72 10.46 2.97
C LYS A 222 -13.67 11.29 4.24
N THR A 223 -13.49 12.60 4.11
CA THR A 223 -13.59 13.57 5.21
C THR A 223 -14.53 14.70 4.81
N SER A 224 -14.81 15.62 5.74
CA SER A 224 -15.57 16.84 5.44
C SER A 224 -14.83 17.84 4.54
N LYS A 225 -13.52 17.63 4.30
CA LYS A 225 -12.65 18.56 3.55
C LYS A 225 -12.12 17.99 2.23
N GLY A 226 -12.27 16.69 2.00
CA GLY A 226 -11.62 16.00 0.88
C GLY A 226 -11.45 14.51 1.12
N TRP A 227 -10.88 13.85 0.12
CA TRP A 227 -10.39 12.48 0.21
C TRP A 227 -8.97 12.49 0.78
N LEU A 228 -8.84 12.14 2.05
CA LEU A 228 -7.54 11.96 2.68
C LEU A 228 -6.87 10.71 2.09
N THR A 229 -5.70 10.87 1.51
CA THR A 229 -5.08 9.84 0.66
C THR A 229 -3.60 9.68 1.00
N THR A 230 -3.20 8.46 1.34
CA THR A 230 -1.78 8.12 1.53
C THR A 230 -1.18 7.57 0.25
N PHE A 231 0.11 7.85 0.06
CA PHE A 231 0.91 7.29 -1.02
C PHE A 231 2.27 6.88 -0.48
N HIS A 232 2.91 5.87 -1.07
CA HIS A 232 4.30 5.59 -0.76
C HIS A 232 5.20 6.45 -1.64
N ALA A 233 6.31 6.90 -1.07
CA ALA A 233 7.35 7.65 -1.75
C ALA A 233 8.68 6.95 -1.60
N VAL A 234 9.47 6.93 -2.67
CA VAL A 234 10.71 6.16 -2.71
C VAL A 234 11.84 7.05 -3.18
N ASP A 235 12.91 7.03 -2.40
CA ASP A 235 14.23 7.46 -2.85
C ASP A 235 15.13 6.25 -3.12
N ILE A 236 16.09 6.46 -4.00
CA ILE A 236 17.18 5.56 -4.29
C ILE A 236 18.51 6.28 -4.02
N ASP A 237 19.38 5.62 -3.29
CA ASP A 237 20.76 6.04 -3.08
C ASP A 237 21.69 4.89 -3.53
N PRO A 238 22.42 5.07 -4.64
CA PRO A 238 23.35 4.06 -5.14
C PRO A 238 24.44 3.62 -4.16
N ALA A 239 24.76 4.45 -3.15
CA ALA A 239 25.76 4.18 -2.12
C ALA A 239 25.22 3.33 -0.96
N ARG A 240 23.90 3.14 -0.84
CA ARG A 240 23.32 2.22 0.15
C ARG A 240 23.75 0.78 -0.15
N GLY A 241 24.23 0.10 0.90
CA GLY A 241 24.79 -1.25 0.83
C GLY A 241 23.76 -2.37 1.01
N LYS A 242 24.18 -3.49 1.60
CA LYS A 242 23.27 -4.55 2.05
C LYS A 242 22.46 -4.02 3.24
N ASN A 243 21.14 -3.98 3.10
CA ASN A 243 20.20 -3.39 4.05
C ASN A 243 19.00 -4.34 4.23
N GLY A 244 19.20 -5.41 5.01
CA GLY A 244 18.22 -6.50 5.20
C GLY A 244 18.81 -7.85 4.79
N TRP A 245 17.93 -8.82 4.51
CA TRP A 245 18.35 -10.17 4.09
C TRP A 245 18.82 -10.19 2.63
N GLU A 246 18.16 -9.39 1.78
CA GLU A 246 18.51 -9.28 0.36
C GLU A 246 19.97 -8.83 0.16
N PRO A 247 20.69 -9.34 -0.87
CA PRO A 247 22.10 -9.00 -1.09
C PRO A 247 22.38 -7.50 -1.30
N SER A 248 21.41 -6.76 -1.84
CA SER A 248 21.52 -5.31 -2.03
C SER A 248 20.13 -4.66 -1.99
N TRP A 249 20.02 -3.60 -1.20
CA TRP A 249 18.80 -2.79 -1.13
C TRP A 249 19.15 -1.31 -0.99
N LYS A 250 18.85 -0.57 -2.07
CA LYS A 250 19.26 0.84 -2.26
C LYS A 250 18.13 1.84 -2.07
N LYS A 251 16.93 1.35 -1.80
CA LYS A 251 15.71 2.15 -1.74
C LYS A 251 15.33 2.40 -0.29
N ARG A 252 14.69 3.53 0.00
CA ARG A 252 13.98 3.75 1.26
C ARG A 252 12.57 4.18 0.91
N TYR A 253 11.60 3.56 1.58
CA TYR A 253 10.18 3.83 1.36
C TYR A 253 9.65 4.60 2.56
N THR A 254 8.97 5.69 2.27
CA THR A 254 8.26 6.53 3.24
C THR A 254 6.79 6.65 2.84
N THR A 255 5.97 7.13 3.76
CA THR A 255 4.57 7.47 3.51
C THR A 255 4.44 8.96 3.31
N GLY A 256 3.81 9.38 2.21
CA GLY A 256 3.29 10.74 2.01
C GLY A 256 1.77 10.78 2.20
N ILE A 257 1.23 11.99 2.33
CA ILE A 257 -0.20 12.23 2.48
C ILE A 257 -0.65 13.45 1.68
N MET A 258 -1.80 13.33 1.03
CA MET A 258 -2.44 14.39 0.25
C MET A 258 -3.96 14.40 0.49
N LEU A 259 -4.57 15.54 0.21
CA LEU A 259 -6.01 15.74 0.26
C LEU A 259 -6.52 15.98 -1.16
N LEU A 260 -7.43 15.14 -1.65
CA LEU A 260 -8.08 15.31 -2.96
C LEU A 260 -9.46 15.93 -2.80
N ASP A 261 -9.93 16.65 -3.82
CA ASP A 261 -11.25 17.28 -3.83
C ASP A 261 -12.37 16.22 -3.84
N LEU A 262 -13.45 16.45 -3.07
CA LEU A 262 -14.54 15.48 -2.89
C LEU A 262 -15.29 15.20 -4.19
N ASP A 263 -15.59 16.24 -4.95
CA ASP A 263 -16.40 16.17 -6.16
C ASP A 263 -15.55 15.82 -7.38
N ASN A 264 -14.29 16.27 -7.38
CA ASN A 264 -13.33 15.97 -8.43
C ASN A 264 -11.98 15.46 -7.88
N PRO A 265 -11.85 14.15 -7.60
CA PRO A 265 -10.63 13.58 -6.99
C PRO A 265 -9.39 13.67 -7.89
N LYS A 266 -9.52 14.17 -9.13
CA LYS A 266 -8.39 14.51 -10.01
C LYS A 266 -7.64 15.77 -9.56
N LYS A 267 -8.20 16.53 -8.62
CA LYS A 267 -7.63 17.75 -8.07
C LYS A 267 -7.05 17.51 -6.68
N ILE A 268 -5.74 17.70 -6.56
CA ILE A 268 -5.05 17.76 -5.26
C ILE A 268 -5.30 19.12 -4.64
N LEU A 269 -5.93 19.16 -3.47
CA LEU A 269 -6.17 20.38 -2.68
C LEU A 269 -4.92 20.79 -1.88
N GLY A 270 -4.16 19.79 -1.41
CA GLY A 270 -2.94 19.98 -0.66
C GLY A 270 -2.20 18.65 -0.48
N MET A 271 -0.90 18.73 -0.23
CA MET A 271 -0.01 17.59 0.01
C MET A 271 1.09 18.04 0.96
N SER A 272 1.44 17.21 1.95
CA SER A 272 2.54 17.55 2.84
C SER A 272 3.87 17.59 2.09
N ALA A 273 4.70 18.60 2.38
CA ALA A 273 6.02 18.74 1.80
C ALA A 273 7.05 17.72 2.34
N SER A 274 6.75 17.08 3.48
CA SER A 274 7.59 16.08 4.14
C SER A 274 6.86 14.73 4.27
N PRO A 275 7.57 13.63 4.53
CA PRO A 275 6.92 12.36 4.83
C PRO A 275 5.97 12.46 6.03
N LEU A 276 4.81 11.82 5.93
CA LEU A 276 3.99 11.53 7.09
C LEU A 276 4.71 10.54 8.02
N LEU A 277 5.27 9.47 7.45
CA LEU A 277 5.99 8.43 8.18
C LEU A 277 7.27 8.05 7.43
N ALA A 278 8.41 8.11 8.13
CA ALA A 278 9.71 7.68 7.64
C ALA A 278 10.28 6.57 8.57
N PRO A 279 11.10 5.62 8.06
CA PRO A 279 11.67 4.56 8.90
C PRO A 279 12.52 5.12 10.05
N GLU A 280 12.10 4.85 11.29
CA GLU A 280 12.77 5.33 12.51
C GLU A 280 12.81 4.27 13.60
N ALA A 281 11.76 3.45 13.73
CA ALA A 281 11.72 2.39 14.73
C ALA A 281 12.57 1.18 14.30
N ALA A 282 13.10 0.42 15.25
CA ALA A 282 13.98 -0.72 14.95
C ALA A 282 13.32 -1.75 14.00
N TYR A 283 12.01 -1.99 14.13
CA TYR A 283 11.25 -2.88 13.25
C TYR A 283 11.04 -2.31 11.82
N GLU A 284 11.39 -1.05 11.58
CA GLU A 284 11.34 -0.34 10.28
C GLU A 284 12.74 -0.08 9.71
N THR A 285 13.80 -0.14 10.52
CA THR A 285 15.17 0.16 10.08
C THR A 285 16.04 -1.08 10.00
N ASP A 286 15.70 -2.15 10.72
CA ASP A 286 16.59 -3.29 10.93
C ASP A 286 15.89 -4.66 10.88
N GLY A 287 16.68 -5.70 10.64
CA GLY A 287 16.30 -7.10 10.86
C GLY A 287 15.33 -7.73 9.85
N GLY A 288 14.74 -6.97 8.94
CA GLY A 288 13.76 -7.51 7.99
C GLY A 288 14.33 -7.87 6.62
N PHE A 289 13.45 -8.35 5.73
CA PHE A 289 13.81 -8.73 4.37
C PHE A 289 14.44 -7.55 3.60
N ARG A 290 13.84 -6.36 3.72
CA ARG A 290 14.32 -5.08 3.17
C ARG A 290 14.23 -3.99 4.21
N ASN A 291 15.36 -3.51 4.70
CA ASN A 291 15.36 -2.44 5.70
C ASN A 291 14.91 -1.10 5.11
N ASN A 292 14.39 -0.22 5.97
CA ASN A 292 13.93 1.12 5.60
C ASN A 292 12.74 1.11 4.64
N VAL A 293 11.82 0.16 4.85
CA VAL A 293 10.58 0.06 4.08
C VAL A 293 9.37 0.29 4.97
N ILE A 294 8.60 1.33 4.64
CA ILE A 294 7.26 1.58 5.16
C ILE A 294 6.29 1.57 3.98
N PHE A 295 5.24 0.77 4.08
CA PHE A 295 4.26 0.62 3.00
C PHE A 295 2.83 0.55 3.53
N PRO A 296 2.07 1.67 3.52
CA PRO A 296 0.75 1.71 4.14
C PRO A 296 -0.32 1.12 3.24
N GLY A 297 -0.83 -0.07 3.59
CA GLY A 297 -1.84 -0.78 2.81
C GLY A 297 -3.28 -0.57 3.30
N GLY A 298 -3.46 -0.06 4.52
CA GLY A 298 -4.77 0.19 5.12
C GLY A 298 -4.86 1.54 5.84
N MET A 299 -6.02 2.19 5.75
CA MET A 299 -6.32 3.44 6.46
C MET A 299 -7.80 3.45 6.83
N VAL A 300 -8.09 3.62 8.12
CA VAL A 300 -9.46 3.59 8.66
C VAL A 300 -9.66 4.83 9.53
N LEU A 301 -10.72 5.59 9.26
CA LEU A 301 -11.17 6.70 10.10
C LEU A 301 -12.25 6.23 11.07
N GLU A 302 -12.01 6.48 12.35
CA GLU A 302 -12.92 6.22 13.45
C GLU A 302 -13.89 7.38 13.68
N GLU A 303 -14.98 7.10 14.39
CA GLU A 303 -16.03 8.09 14.67
C GLU A 303 -15.54 9.25 15.55
N ASP A 304 -14.55 9.00 16.40
CA ASP A 304 -13.93 10.00 17.28
C ASP A 304 -12.86 10.85 16.57
N GLY A 305 -12.62 10.62 15.28
CA GLY A 305 -11.64 11.34 14.48
C GLY A 305 -10.25 10.72 14.47
N GLU A 306 -9.99 9.62 15.18
CA GLU A 306 -8.73 8.88 15.05
C GLU A 306 -8.64 8.23 13.66
N VAL A 307 -7.51 8.41 12.99
CA VAL A 307 -7.16 7.70 11.76
C VAL A 307 -6.12 6.64 12.08
N LYS A 308 -6.48 5.38 11.89
CA LYS A 308 -5.58 4.22 12.00
C LYS A 308 -4.96 3.92 10.64
N ILE A 309 -3.63 3.95 10.56
CA ILE A 309 -2.83 3.68 9.36
C ILE A 309 -2.05 2.39 9.57
N TYR A 310 -2.40 1.35 8.81
CA TYR A 310 -1.76 0.05 8.83
C TYR A 310 -0.70 -0.01 7.73
N TYR A 311 0.50 -0.42 8.11
CA TYR A 311 1.64 -0.42 7.20
C TYR A 311 2.55 -1.63 7.38
N GLY A 312 3.02 -2.16 6.25
CA GLY A 312 4.12 -3.10 6.23
C GLY A 312 5.42 -2.41 6.63
N ALA A 313 6.18 -3.03 7.53
CA ALA A 313 7.52 -2.61 7.93
C ALA A 313 8.56 -3.66 7.53
N ASN A 314 9.62 -3.19 6.88
CA ASN A 314 10.76 -3.97 6.38
C ASN A 314 10.43 -5.17 5.47
N ASP A 315 9.31 -5.12 4.76
CA ASP A 315 8.76 -6.28 4.04
C ASP A 315 8.68 -7.54 4.95
N THR A 316 8.35 -7.39 6.24
CA THR A 316 8.45 -8.48 7.23
C THR A 316 7.26 -8.58 8.18
N VAL A 317 6.83 -7.44 8.72
CA VAL A 317 5.77 -7.37 9.74
C VAL A 317 4.74 -6.32 9.36
N GLU A 318 3.56 -6.37 9.99
CA GLU A 318 2.51 -5.37 9.85
C GLU A 318 2.43 -4.53 11.13
N CYS A 319 2.37 -3.21 10.98
CA CYS A 319 2.40 -2.23 12.05
C CYS A 319 1.21 -1.26 11.95
N LEU A 320 0.97 -0.53 13.03
CA LEU A 320 -0.07 0.49 13.16
C LEU A 320 0.54 1.82 13.59
N ALA A 321 0.09 2.91 12.99
CA ALA A 321 0.29 4.26 13.48
C ALA A 321 -1.03 5.03 13.45
N THR A 322 -1.20 6.00 14.34
CA THR A 322 -2.43 6.80 14.45
C THR A 322 -2.15 8.30 14.48
N ALA A 323 -3.14 9.08 14.05
CA ALA A 323 -3.19 10.54 14.17
C ALA A 323 -4.65 11.00 14.13
N HIS A 324 -4.93 12.21 14.60
CA HIS A 324 -6.26 12.79 14.46
C HIS A 324 -6.49 13.32 13.04
N VAL A 325 -7.69 13.14 12.49
CA VAL A 325 -8.02 13.51 11.10
C VAL A 325 -7.79 14.99 10.81
N ASP A 326 -8.10 15.87 11.76
CA ASP A 326 -7.90 17.31 11.60
C ASP A 326 -6.42 17.69 11.50
N ASP A 327 -5.55 16.96 12.19
CA ASP A 327 -4.09 17.16 12.11
C ASP A 327 -3.56 16.73 10.75
N LEU A 328 -4.04 15.60 10.23
CA LEU A 328 -3.68 15.10 8.90
C LEU A 328 -4.17 16.04 7.79
N ILE A 329 -5.40 16.54 7.88
CA ILE A 329 -5.95 17.51 6.92
C ILE A 329 -5.13 18.81 6.94
N ARG A 330 -4.82 19.32 8.13
CA ARG A 330 -4.01 20.53 8.30
C ARG A 330 -2.61 20.33 7.71
N LEU A 331 -1.99 19.19 7.96
CA LEU A 331 -0.69 18.83 7.40
C LEU A 331 -0.71 18.84 5.86
N CYS A 332 -1.79 18.39 5.22
CA CYS A 332 -1.92 18.47 3.76
C CYS A 332 -2.08 19.91 3.26
N LEU A 333 -2.81 20.77 3.97
CA LEU A 333 -3.18 22.11 3.50
C LEU A 333 -2.15 23.20 3.83
N GLU A 334 -1.37 23.00 4.90
CA GLU A 334 -0.51 24.03 5.49
C GLU A 334 0.97 23.62 5.60
N GLY A 335 1.32 22.33 5.42
CA GLY A 335 2.65 21.79 5.70
C GLY A 335 3.36 21.11 4.54
#